data_AF-A0A9X1PPD9-F1
#
_entry.id   AF-A0A9X1PPD9-F1
#
_cell.length_a   1.000
_cell.length_b   1.000
_cell.length_c   1.000
_cell.angle_alpha   90.00
_cell.angle_beta   90.00
_cell.angle_gamma   90.00
#
_symmetry.space_group_name_H-M   'P 1'
#
loop_
_entity.id
_entity.type
_entity.pdbx_description
1 polymer ?
#
loop_
_entity_poly.entity_id
_entity_poly.type
_entity_poly.pdbx_seq_one_letter_code
_entity_poly.pdbx_strand_id
1 'polypeptide(L)'
;MAVISSLFRSVLIILLILSANRLRAQPKEPETIKELQTAIQKVLKETGSVDNLRILSEKSLERMEMSATTIGARRGLEYGYGLSNYSSPYKSYVYRSHGGGVNGGLADFSYLPDHQAGYALMINSGDGNALHRIQQLVRSFQTRHLKSDKTVRLDSSTFVPDADINGYYTMINPRIQASDYLDRVVNVQHIWGKGKFIFRSNLLGSGVETYQAVTDHQFVSQQTGKVSMVIANDPIAGDVLQADTQVLMRVSPVVAFGRLILLGLWICYLIGSVVYGIIRLVRWRMGKAGRLTYQTMGLWPVFASLFFICASIMASIGGKDPFELLGKISFVSVSIMVLTIAFALATAWSVITIVLARKIVLSRNIYMHIVILTGLHLVISCYLLWHGVIGIQTWN
;
A
#
# COMPACT_ATOMS: atom_id res chain seq x y z
N MET A 1 -53.74 12.51 15.06
CA MET A 1 -53.57 13.14 13.73
C MET A 1 -52.11 13.37 13.32
N ALA A 2 -51.16 13.63 14.23
CA ALA A 2 -49.75 13.91 13.89
C ALA A 2 -48.90 12.70 13.42
N VAL A 3 -49.25 11.47 13.81
CA VAL A 3 -48.48 10.26 13.44
C VAL A 3 -48.73 9.83 11.99
N ILE A 4 -49.93 10.07 11.47
CA ILE A 4 -50.31 9.71 10.09
C ILE A 4 -49.63 10.63 9.07
N SER A 5 -49.38 11.91 9.40
CA SER A 5 -48.68 12.84 8.49
C SER A 5 -47.17 12.59 8.41
N SER A 6 -46.57 12.02 9.47
CA SER A 6 -45.16 11.61 9.49
C SER A 6 -44.92 10.40 8.60
N LEU A 7 -45.77 9.37 8.69
CA LEU A 7 -45.66 8.18 7.82
C LEU A 7 -45.87 8.54 6.34
N PHE A 8 -46.83 9.42 6.03
CA PHE A 8 -47.09 9.82 4.64
C PHE A 8 -45.91 10.60 4.04
N ARG A 9 -45.24 11.46 4.83
CA ARG A 9 -44.02 12.17 4.39
C ARG A 9 -42.84 11.23 4.19
N SER A 10 -42.64 10.26 5.08
CA SER A 10 -41.57 9.27 4.94
C SER A 10 -41.78 8.35 3.73
N VAL A 11 -43.02 7.91 3.48
CA VAL A 11 -43.37 7.09 2.32
C VAL A 11 -43.26 7.89 1.02
N LEU A 12 -43.64 9.17 1.00
CA LEU A 12 -43.48 10.04 -0.17
C LEU A 12 -42.00 10.33 -0.48
N ILE A 13 -41.15 10.51 0.55
CA ILE A 13 -39.70 10.68 0.38
C ILE A 13 -39.05 9.39 -0.13
N ILE A 14 -39.44 8.23 0.40
CA ILE A 14 -38.95 6.92 -0.07
C ILE A 14 -39.41 6.66 -1.50
N LEU A 15 -40.67 6.99 -1.85
CA LEU A 15 -41.17 6.89 -3.22
C LEU A 15 -40.50 7.89 -4.17
N LEU A 16 -40.15 9.10 -3.72
CA LEU A 16 -39.39 10.08 -4.50
C LEU A 16 -37.93 9.66 -4.71
N ILE A 17 -37.29 9.03 -3.71
CA ILE A 17 -35.95 8.46 -3.83
C ILE A 17 -35.96 7.23 -4.75
N LEU A 18 -36.97 6.37 -4.63
CA LEU A 18 -37.15 5.19 -5.49
C LEU A 18 -37.56 5.57 -6.92
N SER A 19 -38.35 6.63 -7.12
CA SER A 19 -38.70 7.15 -8.45
C SER A 19 -37.53 7.90 -9.09
N ALA A 20 -36.72 8.63 -8.30
CA ALA A 20 -35.50 9.27 -8.77
C ALA A 20 -34.42 8.23 -9.16
N ASN A 21 -34.34 7.10 -8.45
CA ASN A 21 -33.46 5.98 -8.81
C ASN A 21 -34.00 5.12 -9.97
N ARG A 22 -35.32 5.08 -10.20
CA ARG A 22 -35.92 4.35 -11.34
C ARG A 22 -35.94 5.13 -12.65
N LEU A 23 -35.72 6.45 -12.64
CA LEU A 23 -35.78 7.29 -13.84
C LEU A 23 -34.41 7.77 -14.35
N ARG A 24 -33.31 7.34 -13.73
CA ARG A 24 -31.98 7.44 -14.35
C ARG A 24 -31.49 6.03 -14.60
N ALA A 25 -31.64 5.57 -15.84
CA ALA A 25 -30.75 4.52 -16.33
C ALA A 25 -29.33 4.97 -15.94
N GLN A 26 -28.62 4.16 -15.15
CA GLN A 26 -27.22 4.45 -14.91
C GLN A 26 -26.57 4.60 -16.28
N PRO A 27 -25.96 5.76 -16.59
CA PRO A 27 -25.27 5.90 -17.86
C PRO A 27 -24.26 4.76 -17.93
N LYS A 28 -24.34 3.97 -19.00
CA LYS A 28 -23.41 2.87 -19.25
C LYS A 28 -21.99 3.43 -19.11
N GLU A 29 -21.17 2.80 -18.28
CA GLU A 29 -19.79 3.24 -18.12
C GLU A 29 -19.11 3.23 -19.50
N PRO A 30 -18.25 4.20 -19.82
CA PRO A 30 -17.53 4.21 -21.08
C PRO A 30 -16.66 2.93 -21.17
N GLU A 31 -17.01 2.04 -22.08
CA GLU A 31 -16.35 0.74 -22.31
C GLU A 31 -15.29 0.82 -23.41
N THR A 32 -15.27 1.92 -24.18
CA THR A 32 -14.38 2.09 -25.34
C THR A 32 -13.41 3.25 -25.21
N ILE A 33 -12.27 3.18 -25.93
CA ILE A 33 -11.29 4.27 -26.03
C ILE A 33 -11.98 5.55 -26.51
N LYS A 34 -12.92 5.42 -27.46
CA LYS A 34 -13.65 6.55 -28.04
C LYS A 34 -14.52 7.25 -27.00
N GLU A 35 -15.23 6.51 -26.15
CA GLU A 35 -16.05 7.09 -25.09
C GLU A 35 -15.20 7.76 -24.00
N LEU A 36 -14.06 7.16 -23.62
CA LEU A 36 -13.10 7.80 -22.71
C LEU A 36 -12.49 9.06 -23.33
N GLN A 37 -12.13 9.04 -24.62
CA GLN A 37 -11.67 10.23 -25.34
C GLN A 37 -12.75 11.32 -25.41
N THR A 38 -14.02 10.95 -25.62
CA THR A 38 -15.14 11.88 -25.53
C THR A 38 -15.29 12.44 -24.13
N ALA A 39 -15.09 11.64 -23.08
CA ALA A 39 -15.06 12.12 -21.69
C ALA A 39 -13.90 13.10 -21.45
N ILE A 40 -12.70 12.84 -22.00
CA ILE A 40 -11.56 13.78 -21.94
C ILE A 40 -11.91 15.08 -22.65
N GLN A 41 -12.43 15.02 -23.88
CA GLN A 41 -12.82 16.21 -24.64
C GLN A 41 -13.90 17.01 -23.92
N LYS A 42 -14.82 16.33 -23.23
CA LYS A 42 -15.88 16.94 -22.42
C LYS A 42 -15.37 17.61 -21.15
N VAL A 43 -14.28 17.10 -20.57
CA VAL A 43 -13.60 17.71 -19.43
C VAL A 43 -12.70 18.87 -19.87
N LEU A 44 -12.02 18.74 -21.01
CA LEU A 44 -11.06 19.73 -21.52
C LEU A 44 -11.71 20.91 -22.26
N LYS A 45 -12.85 20.71 -22.93
CA LYS A 45 -13.68 21.82 -23.41
C LYS A 45 -14.53 22.27 -22.24
N GLU A 46 -14.39 23.52 -21.81
CA GLU A 46 -15.01 24.16 -20.63
C GLU A 46 -16.55 24.08 -20.50
N THR A 47 -17.23 23.29 -21.32
CA THR A 47 -18.66 23.09 -21.25
C THR A 47 -18.96 21.62 -21.48
N GLY A 48 -19.48 20.96 -20.43
CA GLY A 48 -19.91 19.57 -20.47
C GLY A 48 -21.14 19.30 -21.36
N SER A 49 -21.20 19.85 -22.58
CA SER A 49 -22.28 19.62 -23.54
C SER A 49 -21.96 18.44 -24.46
N VAL A 50 -22.76 17.39 -24.35
CA VAL A 50 -22.93 16.38 -25.40
C VAL A 50 -24.30 16.64 -25.99
N ASP A 51 -24.42 16.82 -27.31
CA ASP A 51 -25.70 17.06 -27.99
C ASP A 51 -26.55 18.19 -27.34
N ASN A 52 -25.92 19.33 -27.04
CA ASN A 52 -26.51 20.48 -26.32
C ASN A 52 -26.95 20.24 -24.86
N LEU A 53 -26.67 19.08 -24.27
CA LEU A 53 -27.00 18.77 -22.88
C LEU A 53 -25.81 19.02 -21.95
N ARG A 54 -25.86 20.05 -21.10
CA ARG A 54 -24.83 20.32 -20.08
C ARG A 54 -24.90 19.28 -18.94
N ILE A 55 -24.02 18.28 -18.96
CA ILE A 55 -24.00 17.17 -18.00
C ILE A 55 -23.21 17.53 -16.72
N LEU A 56 -22.20 18.38 -16.81
CA LEU A 56 -21.42 18.88 -15.66
C LEU A 56 -21.28 20.39 -15.71
N SER A 57 -21.39 21.02 -14.53
CA SER A 57 -21.01 22.42 -14.34
C SER A 57 -19.51 22.53 -14.11
N GLU A 58 -18.94 23.71 -14.37
CA GLU A 58 -17.53 24.01 -14.09
C GLU A 58 -17.19 23.80 -12.60
N LYS A 59 -18.04 24.33 -11.71
CA LYS A 59 -17.94 24.10 -10.26
C LYS A 59 -17.96 22.62 -9.87
N SER A 60 -18.70 21.79 -10.62
CA SER A 60 -18.71 20.34 -10.38
C SER A 60 -17.38 19.72 -10.75
N LEU A 61 -16.78 20.14 -11.86
CA LEU A 61 -15.47 19.66 -12.31
C LEU A 61 -14.36 20.09 -11.34
N GLU A 62 -14.32 21.37 -10.95
CA GLU A 62 -13.40 21.87 -9.93
C GLU A 62 -13.51 21.06 -8.63
N ARG A 63 -14.74 20.77 -8.20
CA ARG A 63 -14.97 19.95 -7.01
C ARG A 63 -14.49 18.51 -7.18
N MET A 64 -14.63 17.92 -8.36
CA MET A 64 -14.13 16.57 -8.64
C MET A 64 -12.60 16.51 -8.54
N GLU A 65 -11.91 17.56 -9.02
CA GLU A 65 -10.46 17.65 -9.10
C GLU A 65 -9.77 17.99 -7.77
N MET A 66 -10.52 18.55 -6.82
CA MET A 66 -10.01 19.01 -5.53
C MET A 66 -10.29 18.01 -4.39
N SER A 67 -9.23 17.61 -3.68
CA SER A 67 -9.38 16.96 -2.38
C SER A 67 -9.76 18.01 -1.33
N ALA A 68 -10.80 17.76 -0.54
CA ALA A 68 -11.33 18.75 0.41
C ALA A 68 -11.58 18.20 1.82
N THR A 69 -11.74 16.88 1.97
CA THR A 69 -12.22 16.26 3.21
C THR A 69 -11.12 15.64 4.07
N THR A 70 -9.93 15.40 3.49
CA THR A 70 -8.80 14.86 4.25
C THR A 70 -8.21 15.94 5.16
N ILE A 71 -7.53 15.53 6.24
CA ILE A 71 -6.90 16.46 7.18
C ILE A 71 -5.83 17.28 6.48
N GLY A 72 -5.02 16.66 5.62
CA GLY A 72 -4.02 17.33 4.81
C GLY A 72 -4.63 18.31 3.81
N ALA A 73 -5.74 17.96 3.16
CA ALA A 73 -6.45 18.90 2.27
C ALA A 73 -6.89 20.16 3.02
N ARG A 74 -7.45 20.01 4.23
CA ARG A 74 -7.78 21.16 5.11
C ARG A 74 -6.57 21.99 5.54
N ARG A 75 -5.36 21.41 5.48
CA ARG A 75 -4.08 22.10 5.74
C ARG A 75 -3.40 22.61 4.46
N GLY A 76 -4.07 22.57 3.31
CA GLY A 76 -3.58 23.11 2.04
C GLY A 76 -2.76 22.14 1.19
N LEU A 77 -2.85 20.83 1.45
CA LEU A 77 -2.27 19.81 0.58
C LEU A 77 -2.98 19.82 -0.79
N GLU A 78 -2.23 20.02 -1.86
CA GLU A 78 -2.76 20.09 -3.24
C GLU A 78 -2.80 18.72 -3.94
N TYR A 79 -2.27 17.70 -3.26
CA TYR A 79 -2.27 16.31 -3.70
C TYR A 79 -3.38 15.56 -2.99
N GLY A 80 -3.99 14.62 -3.69
CA GLY A 80 -4.92 13.70 -3.05
C GLY A 80 -5.97 13.17 -4.00
N TYR A 81 -7.00 12.60 -3.38
CA TYR A 81 -8.19 12.07 -4.03
C TYR A 81 -9.34 13.06 -3.84
N GLY A 82 -9.90 13.53 -4.95
CA GLY A 82 -11.14 14.30 -5.02
C GLY A 82 -12.34 13.38 -5.15
N LEU A 83 -13.32 13.73 -6.00
CA LEU A 83 -14.47 12.85 -6.27
C LEU A 83 -14.17 12.01 -7.53
N SER A 84 -13.80 10.75 -7.32
CA SER A 84 -13.43 9.81 -8.39
C SER A 84 -12.34 10.36 -9.33
N ASN A 85 -11.41 11.13 -8.78
CA ASN A 85 -10.32 11.78 -9.51
C ASN A 85 -9.16 12.01 -8.55
N TYR A 86 -7.93 11.70 -8.95
CA TYR A 86 -6.74 11.86 -8.13
C TYR A 86 -5.61 12.60 -8.83
N SER A 87 -4.77 13.27 -8.04
CA SER A 87 -3.52 13.85 -8.51
C SER A 87 -2.52 12.76 -8.89
N SER A 88 -1.93 12.85 -10.08
CA SER A 88 -0.90 11.94 -10.58
C SER A 88 0.32 12.75 -11.07
N PRO A 89 1.37 12.90 -10.26
CA PRO A 89 2.55 13.67 -10.64
C PRO A 89 3.33 12.99 -11.78
N TYR A 90 3.86 13.80 -12.68
CA TYR A 90 4.80 13.38 -13.72
C TYR A 90 5.74 14.54 -14.04
N LYS A 91 7.04 14.38 -13.71
CA LYS A 91 8.02 15.48 -13.78
C LYS A 91 7.46 16.71 -13.04
N SER A 92 7.38 17.86 -13.70
CA SER A 92 6.86 19.09 -13.12
C SER A 92 5.36 19.31 -13.30
N TYR A 93 4.65 18.33 -13.85
CA TYR A 93 3.21 18.41 -14.11
C TYR A 93 2.45 17.53 -13.12
N VAL A 94 1.22 17.93 -12.79
CA VAL A 94 0.32 17.13 -11.95
C VAL A 94 -0.96 16.84 -12.72
N TYR A 95 -1.05 15.65 -13.31
CA TYR A 95 -2.24 15.21 -14.02
C TYR A 95 -3.39 15.00 -13.03
N ARG A 96 -4.61 15.29 -13.47
CA ARG A 96 -5.83 14.72 -12.91
C ARG A 96 -6.05 13.36 -13.54
N SER A 97 -6.36 12.34 -12.75
CA SER A 97 -6.31 10.97 -13.23
C SER A 97 -7.33 10.07 -12.54
N HIS A 98 -7.72 9.01 -13.24
CA HIS A 98 -8.42 7.87 -12.69
C HIS A 98 -8.00 6.61 -13.46
N GLY A 99 -7.65 5.56 -12.72
CA GLY A 99 -7.27 4.27 -13.27
C GLY A 99 -8.29 3.20 -12.90
N GLY A 100 -8.33 2.12 -13.67
CA GLY A 100 -9.18 0.96 -13.43
C GLY A 100 -8.44 -0.32 -13.79
N GLY A 101 -8.78 -1.41 -13.12
CA GLY A 101 -8.21 -2.72 -13.41
C GLY A 101 -9.21 -3.82 -13.13
N VAL A 102 -9.32 -4.73 -14.09
CA VAL A 102 -10.05 -6.00 -14.00
C VAL A 102 -9.12 -7.12 -14.46
N ASN A 103 -9.54 -8.37 -14.29
CA ASN A 103 -8.76 -9.50 -14.79
C ASN A 103 -8.50 -9.38 -16.29
N GLY A 104 -7.22 -9.35 -16.65
CA GLY A 104 -6.78 -9.23 -18.04
C GLY A 104 -7.01 -7.86 -18.67
N GLY A 105 -7.33 -6.81 -17.90
CA GLY A 105 -7.55 -5.48 -18.46
C GLY A 105 -7.18 -4.35 -17.50
N LEU A 106 -6.36 -3.41 -17.97
CA LEU A 106 -6.02 -2.19 -17.22
C LEU A 106 -6.37 -0.96 -18.04
N ALA A 107 -6.86 0.08 -17.35
CA ALA A 107 -7.22 1.36 -17.93
C ALA A 107 -6.61 2.52 -17.14
N ASP A 108 -6.26 3.59 -17.84
CA ASP A 108 -5.86 4.85 -17.26
C ASP A 108 -6.45 6.01 -18.06
N PHE A 109 -7.08 6.93 -17.34
CA PHE A 109 -7.61 8.17 -17.85
C PHE A 109 -6.86 9.30 -17.14
N SER A 110 -6.19 10.16 -17.88
CA SER A 110 -5.37 11.23 -17.30
C SER A 110 -5.44 12.50 -18.15
N TYR A 111 -5.47 13.67 -17.52
CA TYR A 111 -5.53 14.96 -18.21
C TYR A 111 -4.88 16.11 -17.41
N LEU A 112 -4.51 17.17 -18.12
CA LEU A 112 -3.95 18.43 -17.64
C LEU A 112 -4.87 19.56 -18.10
N PRO A 113 -5.77 20.07 -17.22
CA PRO A 113 -6.69 21.16 -17.55
C PRO A 113 -5.96 22.38 -18.11
N ASP A 114 -4.95 22.87 -17.39
CA ASP A 114 -4.20 24.10 -17.71
C ASP A 114 -3.48 24.05 -19.08
N HIS A 115 -3.22 22.84 -19.58
CA HIS A 115 -2.50 22.62 -20.85
C HIS A 115 -3.39 22.02 -21.94
N GLN A 116 -4.70 21.88 -21.67
CA GLN A 116 -5.68 21.27 -22.58
C GLN A 116 -5.21 19.94 -23.19
N ALA A 117 -4.51 19.14 -22.40
CA ALA A 117 -3.91 17.87 -22.81
C ALA A 117 -4.48 16.71 -22.00
N GLY A 118 -4.64 15.54 -22.61
CA GLY A 118 -5.08 14.35 -21.89
C GLY A 118 -5.02 13.10 -22.74
N TYR A 119 -5.10 11.94 -22.11
CA TYR A 119 -5.11 10.65 -22.77
C TYR A 119 -5.96 9.63 -22.02
N ALA A 120 -6.48 8.67 -22.78
CA ALA A 120 -7.09 7.45 -22.29
C ALA A 120 -6.28 6.28 -22.85
N LEU A 121 -5.83 5.39 -21.97
CA LEU A 121 -5.05 4.22 -22.30
C LEU A 121 -5.78 2.99 -21.76
N MET A 122 -5.87 1.95 -22.57
CA MET A 122 -6.34 0.64 -22.15
C MET A 122 -5.43 -0.44 -22.72
N ILE A 123 -5.13 -1.44 -21.90
CA ILE A 123 -4.42 -2.64 -22.33
C ILE A 123 -5.23 -3.88 -21.93
N ASN A 124 -5.24 -4.89 -22.79
CA ASN A 124 -5.87 -6.19 -22.54
C ASN A 124 -4.89 -7.17 -21.86
N SER A 125 -4.16 -6.67 -20.87
CA SER A 125 -3.32 -7.48 -20.00
C SER A 125 -3.33 -6.91 -18.58
N GLY A 126 -3.09 -7.77 -17.58
CA GLY A 126 -2.86 -7.35 -16.20
C GLY A 126 -1.46 -6.79 -15.94
N ASP A 127 -0.68 -6.48 -16.98
CA ASP A 127 0.70 -6.04 -16.85
C ASP A 127 0.77 -4.54 -16.50
N GLY A 128 0.76 -4.25 -15.20
CA GLY A 128 0.90 -2.89 -14.69
C GLY A 128 2.23 -2.22 -15.08
N ASN A 129 3.30 -2.97 -15.30
CA ASN A 129 4.59 -2.40 -15.75
C ASN A 129 4.50 -1.96 -17.21
N ALA A 130 3.84 -2.74 -18.06
CA ALA A 130 3.58 -2.35 -19.45
C ALA A 130 2.71 -1.09 -19.51
N LEU A 131 1.59 -1.06 -18.75
CA LEU A 131 0.75 0.14 -18.64
C LEU A 131 1.58 1.36 -18.22
N HIS A 132 2.39 1.21 -17.16
CA HIS A 132 3.24 2.29 -16.66
C HIS A 132 4.22 2.81 -17.71
N ARG A 133 4.91 1.92 -18.44
CA ARG A 133 5.84 2.34 -19.50
C ARG A 133 5.13 3.12 -20.61
N ILE A 134 3.94 2.68 -21.02
CA ILE A 134 3.14 3.39 -22.04
C ILE A 134 2.67 4.75 -21.50
N GLN A 135 2.17 4.81 -20.26
CA GLN A 135 1.80 6.07 -19.59
C GLN A 135 2.97 7.06 -19.59
N GLN A 136 4.17 6.61 -19.20
CA GLN A 136 5.37 7.44 -19.18
C GLN A 136 5.72 7.95 -20.58
N LEU A 137 5.61 7.12 -21.63
CA LEU A 137 5.85 7.53 -23.01
C LEU A 137 4.84 8.60 -23.48
N VAL A 138 3.55 8.39 -23.23
CA VAL A 138 2.49 9.33 -23.60
C VAL A 138 2.67 10.66 -22.88
N ARG A 139 2.88 10.65 -21.56
CA ARG A 139 3.11 11.86 -20.77
C ARG A 139 4.39 12.59 -21.20
N SER A 140 5.46 11.85 -21.52
CA SER A 140 6.70 12.42 -22.08
C SER A 140 6.43 13.15 -23.38
N PHE A 141 5.69 12.53 -24.30
CA PHE A 141 5.32 13.11 -25.58
C PHE A 141 4.46 14.37 -25.41
N GLN A 142 3.41 14.31 -24.57
CA GLN A 142 2.48 15.42 -24.34
C GLN A 142 3.17 16.65 -23.74
N THR A 143 4.09 16.44 -22.81
CA THR A 143 4.73 17.53 -22.05
C THR A 143 5.99 18.11 -22.67
N ARG A 144 6.51 17.54 -23.77
CA ARG A 144 7.85 17.90 -24.31
C ARG A 144 8.00 19.36 -24.75
N HIS A 145 6.89 20.03 -25.07
CA HIS A 145 6.86 21.43 -25.51
C HIS A 145 6.04 22.33 -24.57
N LEU A 146 5.50 21.77 -23.49
CA LEU A 146 4.75 22.54 -22.51
C LEU A 146 5.71 23.30 -21.60
N LYS A 147 5.25 24.47 -21.13
CA LYS A 147 5.97 25.20 -20.09
C LYS A 147 5.67 24.52 -18.75
N SER A 148 6.73 24.34 -17.96
CA SER A 148 6.64 23.71 -16.65
C SER A 148 5.90 24.59 -15.64
N ASP A 149 4.99 23.99 -14.86
CA ASP A 149 4.21 24.69 -13.81
C ASP A 149 5.00 24.96 -12.51
N LYS A 150 6.23 24.43 -12.43
CA LYS A 150 7.11 24.45 -11.25
C LYS A 150 7.47 25.84 -10.71
N THR A 151 7.48 26.88 -11.55
CA THR A 151 8.16 28.16 -11.26
C THR A 151 7.47 29.04 -10.23
N VAL A 152 6.14 29.01 -10.09
CA VAL A 152 5.41 30.08 -9.37
C VAL A 152 5.65 30.09 -7.85
N ARG A 153 5.87 28.94 -7.18
CA ARG A 153 5.98 28.87 -5.70
C ARG A 153 7.39 28.73 -5.15
N LEU A 154 8.36 28.31 -5.96
CA LEU A 154 9.72 28.04 -5.47
C LEU A 154 10.55 29.31 -5.28
N ASP A 155 10.27 30.34 -6.09
CA ASP A 155 11.02 31.61 -6.08
C ASP A 155 10.74 32.49 -4.86
N SER A 156 9.67 32.21 -4.09
CA SER A 156 9.20 33.10 -3.02
C SER A 156 9.52 32.64 -1.59
N SER A 157 9.99 31.41 -1.35
CA SER A 157 10.25 30.93 0.03
C SER A 157 11.73 30.86 0.39
N THR A 158 12.18 31.78 1.26
CA THR A 158 13.43 31.68 2.04
C THR A 158 13.20 31.03 3.41
N PHE A 159 11.99 30.53 3.64
CA PHE A 159 11.54 30.01 4.92
C PHE A 159 12.35 28.77 5.35
N VAL A 160 12.83 28.81 6.59
CA VAL A 160 13.46 27.67 7.25
C VAL A 160 12.49 27.23 8.36
N PRO A 161 11.99 25.99 8.32
CA PRO A 161 11.01 25.54 9.30
C PRO A 161 11.65 25.39 10.68
N ASP A 162 10.92 25.82 11.71
CA ASP A 162 11.33 25.61 13.11
C ASP A 162 10.90 24.22 13.62
N ALA A 163 9.87 23.64 12.99
CA ALA A 163 9.34 22.33 13.35
C ALA A 163 10.37 21.20 13.17
N ASP A 164 10.65 20.46 14.26
CA ASP A 164 11.46 19.23 14.20
C ASP A 164 10.67 18.08 13.55
N ILE A 165 10.72 18.06 12.22
CA ILE A 165 10.17 16.98 11.41
C ILE A 165 11.16 15.83 11.20
N ASN A 166 12.39 15.94 11.71
CA ASN A 166 13.43 14.96 11.45
C ASN A 166 13.12 13.63 12.15
N GLY A 167 13.14 12.52 11.43
CA GLY A 167 12.98 11.22 12.06
C GLY A 167 12.51 10.12 11.12
N TYR A 168 12.07 9.05 11.74
CA TYR A 168 11.55 7.87 11.06
C TYR A 168 10.04 7.86 11.12
N TYR A 169 9.41 7.48 10.02
CA TYR A 169 7.97 7.50 9.88
C TYR A 169 7.48 6.20 9.29
N THR A 170 6.29 5.76 9.71
CA THR A 170 5.60 4.61 9.16
C THR A 170 4.26 5.05 8.58
N MET A 171 3.86 4.45 7.47
CA MET A 171 2.54 4.69 6.89
C MET A 171 1.46 4.06 7.76
N ILE A 172 0.37 4.79 8.03
CA ILE A 172 -0.76 4.30 8.82
C ILE A 172 -2.05 4.10 8.02
N ASN A 173 -2.02 4.41 6.71
CA ASN A 173 -3.13 4.26 5.78
C ASN A 173 -2.73 3.39 4.55
N PRO A 174 -2.38 2.12 4.75
CA PRO A 174 -1.94 1.24 3.67
C PRO A 174 -3.02 1.13 2.58
N ARG A 175 -2.62 1.22 1.31
CA ARG A 175 -3.55 1.07 0.18
C ARG A 175 -4.14 -0.35 0.11
N ILE A 176 -3.34 -1.35 0.46
CA ILE A 176 -3.74 -2.76 0.51
C ILE A 176 -3.67 -3.17 1.98
N GLN A 177 -4.82 -3.17 2.67
CA GLN A 177 -4.87 -3.44 4.12
C GLN A 177 -4.26 -4.81 4.48
N ALA A 178 -4.40 -5.79 3.58
CA ALA A 178 -3.84 -7.13 3.77
C ALA A 178 -2.30 -7.16 3.85
N SER A 179 -1.58 -6.16 3.32
CA SER A 179 -0.11 -6.07 3.38
C SER A 179 0.42 -5.18 4.52
N ASP A 180 -0.45 -4.56 5.32
CA ASP A 180 -0.07 -3.59 6.36
C ASP A 180 1.00 -4.14 7.32
N TYR A 181 0.88 -5.41 7.71
CA TYR A 181 1.82 -6.09 8.59
C TYR A 181 3.26 -6.11 8.03
N LEU A 182 3.41 -6.17 6.71
CA LEU A 182 4.72 -6.13 6.06
C LEU A 182 5.17 -4.68 5.88
N ASP A 183 4.27 -3.81 5.42
CA ASP A 183 4.53 -2.40 5.14
C ASP A 183 5.08 -1.67 6.39
N ARG A 184 4.53 -1.95 7.58
CA ARG A 184 5.01 -1.36 8.86
C ARG A 184 6.44 -1.73 9.24
N VAL A 185 6.99 -2.78 8.65
CA VAL A 185 8.34 -3.28 8.93
C VAL A 185 9.33 -2.81 7.88
N VAL A 186 8.98 -2.93 6.59
CA VAL A 186 9.93 -2.68 5.49
C VAL A 186 9.80 -1.30 4.85
N ASN A 187 8.62 -0.66 4.93
CA ASN A 187 8.34 0.65 4.33
C ASN A 187 8.42 1.80 5.35
N VAL A 188 9.45 1.75 6.21
CA VAL A 188 9.80 2.88 7.08
C VAL A 188 10.47 3.96 6.22
N GLN A 189 10.02 5.19 6.38
CA GLN A 189 10.57 6.36 5.69
C GLN A 189 11.46 7.15 6.65
N HIS A 190 12.53 7.73 6.12
CA HIS A 190 13.38 8.69 6.81
C HIS A 190 13.12 10.08 6.22
N ILE A 191 12.83 11.03 7.11
CA ILE A 191 12.61 12.43 6.75
C ILE A 191 13.64 13.27 7.48
N TRP A 192 14.33 14.15 6.76
CA TRP A 192 15.34 15.02 7.35
C TRP A 192 15.42 16.38 6.63
N GLY A 193 15.71 17.43 7.38
CA GLY A 193 15.90 18.80 6.89
C GLY A 193 17.37 19.17 6.69
N LYS A 194 17.63 20.06 5.74
CA LYS A 194 18.91 20.77 5.55
C LYS A 194 18.62 22.20 5.11
N GLY A 195 18.62 23.14 6.05
CA GLY A 195 18.18 24.51 5.81
C GLY A 195 16.70 24.54 5.38
N LYS A 196 16.39 25.20 4.27
CA LYS A 196 15.02 25.27 3.73
C LYS A 196 14.52 24.00 3.03
N PHE A 197 15.42 23.04 2.79
CA PHE A 197 15.10 21.81 2.06
C PHE A 197 14.79 20.68 3.02
N ILE A 198 13.84 19.84 2.63
CA ILE A 198 13.44 18.64 3.36
C ILE A 198 13.51 17.47 2.39
N PHE A 199 14.05 16.36 2.87
CA PHE A 199 14.22 15.16 2.10
C PHE A 199 13.40 14.04 2.73
N ARG A 200 12.75 13.24 1.88
CA ARG A 200 12.01 12.04 2.24
C ARG A 200 12.57 10.88 1.45
N SER A 201 12.90 9.77 2.08
CA SER A 201 13.28 8.55 1.39
C SER A 201 12.85 7.31 2.14
N ASN A 202 12.76 6.16 1.46
CA ASN A 202 12.67 4.90 2.18
C ASN A 202 13.97 4.63 2.94
N LEU A 203 13.87 4.04 4.13
CA LEU A 203 15.02 3.72 4.97
C LEU A 203 16.00 2.76 4.29
N LEU A 204 15.50 1.89 3.41
CA LEU A 204 16.29 0.95 2.61
C LEU A 204 16.87 1.56 1.31
N GLY A 205 16.84 2.90 1.16
CA GLY A 205 17.67 3.61 0.17
C GLY A 205 17.04 3.86 -1.20
N SER A 206 15.71 3.93 -1.32
CA SER A 206 15.03 4.23 -2.58
C SER A 206 14.15 5.48 -2.52
N GLY A 207 14.03 6.18 -3.66
CA GLY A 207 13.04 7.24 -3.88
C GLY A 207 13.25 8.49 -3.04
N VAL A 208 14.42 9.13 -3.13
CA VAL A 208 14.64 10.42 -2.46
C VAL A 208 13.79 11.49 -3.14
N GLU A 209 12.87 12.06 -2.38
CA GLU A 209 12.06 13.19 -2.78
C GLU A 209 12.49 14.44 -2.01
N THR A 210 12.52 15.56 -2.72
CA THR A 210 12.97 16.83 -2.17
C THR A 210 11.80 17.81 -2.11
N TYR A 211 11.68 18.44 -0.96
CA TYR A 211 10.69 19.44 -0.64
C TYR A 211 11.38 20.74 -0.22
N GLN A 212 10.68 21.85 -0.33
CA GLN A 212 11.07 23.13 0.25
C GLN A 212 9.95 23.63 1.15
N ALA A 213 10.31 24.06 2.35
CA ALA A 213 9.36 24.63 3.28
C ALA A 213 8.89 26.01 2.81
N VAL A 214 7.57 26.21 2.83
CA VAL A 214 6.94 27.52 2.53
C VAL A 214 6.36 28.13 3.79
N THR A 215 5.91 27.29 4.73
CA THR A 215 5.46 27.66 6.08
C THR A 215 5.92 26.56 7.06
N ASP A 216 5.67 26.73 8.36
CA ASP A 216 5.94 25.69 9.38
C ASP A 216 5.18 24.38 9.14
N HIS A 217 4.14 24.40 8.30
CA HIS A 217 3.24 23.26 8.13
C HIS A 217 3.05 22.84 6.67
N GLN A 218 3.66 23.52 5.70
CA GLN A 218 3.47 23.24 4.27
C GLN A 218 4.81 23.14 3.55
N PHE A 219 4.94 22.07 2.78
CA PHE A 219 6.14 21.73 2.06
C PHE A 219 5.82 21.46 0.59
N VAL A 220 6.53 22.18 -0.27
CA VAL A 220 6.33 22.14 -1.73
C VAL A 220 7.30 21.15 -2.35
N SER A 221 6.81 20.27 -3.21
CA SER A 221 7.67 19.38 -4.02
C SER A 221 8.55 20.21 -4.95
N GLN A 222 9.86 19.97 -4.89
CA GLN A 222 10.81 20.55 -5.85
C GLN A 222 10.56 20.05 -7.28
N GLN A 223 9.83 18.96 -7.46
CA GLN A 223 9.55 18.44 -8.79
C GLN A 223 8.42 19.23 -9.45
N THR A 224 7.31 19.46 -8.74
CA THR A 224 6.06 20.00 -9.30
C THR A 224 5.73 21.43 -8.88
N GLY A 225 6.38 21.98 -7.85
CA GLY A 225 6.06 23.33 -7.34
C GLY A 225 4.72 23.41 -6.58
N LYS A 226 4.12 22.26 -6.25
CA LYS A 226 2.85 22.15 -5.51
C LYS A 226 3.09 21.66 -4.08
N VAL A 227 2.24 22.06 -3.14
CA VAL A 227 2.22 21.60 -1.74
C VAL A 227 1.82 20.13 -1.74
N SER A 228 2.80 19.24 -1.57
CA SER A 228 2.61 17.78 -1.59
C SER A 228 2.95 17.12 -0.25
N MET A 229 3.32 17.91 0.76
CA MET A 229 3.43 17.43 2.13
C MET A 229 3.04 18.53 3.12
N VAL A 230 2.31 18.14 4.17
CA VAL A 230 1.85 19.06 5.23
C VAL A 230 1.95 18.42 6.61
N ILE A 231 2.15 19.24 7.64
CA ILE A 231 1.97 18.83 9.04
C ILE A 231 0.48 18.89 9.39
N ALA A 232 -0.04 17.80 9.91
CA ALA A 232 -1.44 17.61 10.27
C ALA A 232 -1.57 16.95 11.64
N ASN A 233 -2.76 17.07 12.23
CA ASN A 233 -3.11 16.37 13.47
C ASN A 233 -4.26 15.41 13.17
N ASP A 234 -3.96 14.11 13.24
CA ASP A 234 -4.91 13.02 13.10
C ASP A 234 -5.64 12.79 14.44
N PRO A 235 -6.97 12.64 14.44
CA PRO A 235 -7.74 12.49 15.68
C PRO A 235 -7.42 11.21 16.47
N ILE A 236 -6.81 10.21 15.81
CA ILE A 236 -6.46 8.92 16.41
C ILE A 236 -4.96 8.83 16.63
N ALA A 237 -4.16 9.18 15.63
CA ALA A 237 -2.70 9.02 15.67
C ALA A 237 -1.95 10.24 16.25
N GLY A 238 -2.62 11.38 16.42
CA GLY A 238 -1.98 12.63 16.86
C GLY A 238 -1.22 13.30 15.73
N ASP A 239 -0.03 13.84 16.02
CA ASP A 239 0.74 14.57 15.02
C ASP A 239 1.29 13.64 13.92
N VAL A 240 0.94 13.97 12.68
CA VAL A 240 1.29 13.20 11.48
C VAL A 240 1.79 14.11 10.37
N LEU A 241 2.57 13.54 9.46
CA LEU A 241 2.85 14.15 8.17
C LEU A 241 1.93 13.53 7.13
N GLN A 242 1.14 14.35 6.44
CA GLN A 242 0.41 13.88 5.28
C GLN A 242 1.17 14.28 4.03
N ALA A 243 1.63 13.27 3.27
CA ALA A 243 2.47 13.46 2.11
C ALA A 243 1.86 12.69 0.92
N ASP A 244 1.51 13.41 -0.13
CA ASP A 244 0.72 12.92 -1.25
C ASP A 244 -0.62 12.29 -0.79
N THR A 245 -0.79 10.99 -0.94
CA THR A 245 -1.93 10.21 -0.42
C THR A 245 -1.59 9.43 0.85
N GLN A 246 -0.36 9.55 1.36
CA GLN A 246 0.14 8.80 2.51
C GLN A 246 -0.01 9.63 3.79
N VAL A 247 -0.36 8.96 4.87
CA VAL A 247 -0.35 9.49 6.24
C VAL A 247 0.77 8.79 7.00
N LEU A 248 1.72 9.59 7.46
CA LEU A 248 2.98 9.17 8.04
C LEU A 248 3.03 9.54 9.52
N MET A 249 3.16 8.53 10.36
CA MET A 249 3.27 8.66 11.81
C MET A 249 4.71 8.48 12.25
N ARG A 250 5.20 9.39 13.11
CA ARG A 250 6.58 9.33 13.63
C ARG A 250 6.76 8.08 14.50
N VAL A 251 7.88 7.40 14.32
CA VAL A 251 8.29 6.24 15.14
C VAL A 251 9.69 6.46 15.67
N SER A 252 9.99 5.87 16.82
CA SER A 252 11.33 5.97 17.40
C SER A 252 12.36 5.22 16.54
N PRO A 253 13.64 5.64 16.54
CA PRO A 253 14.71 4.91 15.87
C PRO A 253 14.81 3.45 16.34
N VAL A 254 14.55 3.19 17.64
CA VAL A 254 14.55 1.84 18.22
C VAL A 254 13.49 0.95 17.56
N VAL A 255 12.29 1.48 17.31
CA VAL A 255 11.23 0.74 16.62
C VAL A 255 11.60 0.53 15.14
N ALA A 256 12.06 1.57 14.46
CA ALA A 256 12.43 1.51 13.04
C ALA A 256 13.53 0.47 12.77
N PHE A 257 14.68 0.60 13.44
CA PHE A 257 15.80 -0.31 13.24
C PHE A 257 15.58 -1.66 13.95
N GLY A 258 14.94 -1.68 15.12
CA GLY A 258 14.68 -2.91 15.86
C GLY A 258 13.82 -3.90 15.06
N ARG A 259 12.79 -3.42 14.36
CA ARG A 259 11.98 -4.23 13.45
C ARG A 259 12.81 -4.82 12.31
N LEU A 260 13.64 -4.00 11.65
CA LEU A 260 14.49 -4.45 10.55
C LEU A 260 15.58 -5.43 11.00
N ILE A 261 16.21 -5.19 12.16
CA ILE A 261 17.21 -6.08 12.74
C ILE A 261 16.57 -7.42 13.12
N LEU A 262 15.40 -7.39 13.77
CA LEU A 262 14.67 -8.61 14.13
C LEU A 262 14.27 -9.41 12.88
N LEU A 263 13.77 -8.74 11.85
CA LEU A 263 13.43 -9.35 10.57
C LEU A 263 14.68 -9.97 9.91
N GLY A 264 15.78 -9.23 9.84
CA GLY A 264 17.05 -9.70 9.26
C GLY A 264 17.62 -10.90 10.01
N LEU A 265 17.66 -10.82 11.34
CA LEU A 265 18.10 -11.93 12.20
C LEU A 265 17.23 -13.17 11.98
N TRP A 266 15.90 -12.99 11.94
CA TRP A 266 14.97 -14.07 11.68
C TRP A 266 15.17 -14.69 10.30
N ILE A 267 15.34 -13.90 9.23
CA ILE A 267 15.63 -14.40 7.88
C ILE A 267 16.95 -15.19 7.86
N CYS A 268 18.01 -14.70 8.52
CA CYS A 268 19.28 -15.43 8.61
C CYS A 268 19.09 -16.81 9.28
N TYR A 269 18.34 -16.86 10.39
CA TYR A 269 18.02 -18.10 11.09
C TYR A 269 17.09 -19.02 10.28
N LEU A 270 16.12 -18.45 9.56
CA LEU A 270 15.22 -19.16 8.66
C LEU A 270 16.02 -19.89 7.57
N ILE A 271 16.91 -19.18 6.86
CA ILE A 271 17.78 -19.76 5.83
C ILE A 271 18.73 -20.80 6.44
N GLY A 272 19.39 -20.46 7.55
CA GLY A 272 20.28 -21.37 8.27
C GLY A 272 19.59 -22.68 8.69
N SER A 273 18.32 -22.61 9.08
CA SER A 273 17.53 -23.79 9.47
C SER A 273 17.25 -24.74 8.29
N VAL A 274 17.06 -24.21 7.08
CA VAL A 274 16.86 -25.03 5.88
C VAL A 274 18.15 -25.77 5.53
N VAL A 275 19.28 -25.07 5.54
CA VAL A 275 20.61 -25.68 5.30
C VAL A 275 20.89 -26.77 6.34
N TYR A 276 20.62 -26.48 7.62
CA TYR A 276 20.74 -27.44 8.71
C TYR A 276 19.84 -28.68 8.50
N GLY A 277 18.59 -28.46 8.08
CA GLY A 277 17.64 -29.52 7.75
C GLY A 277 18.13 -30.43 6.63
N ILE A 278 18.68 -29.86 5.55
CA ILE A 278 19.23 -30.61 4.41
C ILE A 278 20.43 -31.45 4.85
N ILE A 279 21.39 -30.86 5.57
CA ILE A 279 22.58 -31.58 6.08
C ILE A 279 22.14 -32.77 6.93
N ARG A 280 21.13 -32.58 7.78
CA ARG A 280 20.58 -33.66 8.60
C ARG A 280 19.89 -34.74 7.77
N LEU A 281 19.08 -34.37 6.78
CA LEU A 281 18.40 -35.33 5.91
C LEU A 281 19.43 -36.23 5.19
N VAL A 282 20.51 -35.63 4.69
CA VAL A 282 21.63 -36.38 4.08
C VAL A 282 22.28 -37.32 5.09
N ARG A 283 22.67 -36.82 6.28
CA ARG A 283 23.28 -37.66 7.33
C ARG A 283 22.37 -38.81 7.78
N TRP A 284 21.06 -38.56 7.83
CA TRP A 284 20.08 -39.60 8.15
C TRP A 284 20.03 -40.68 7.07
N ARG A 285 19.99 -40.31 5.78
CA ARG A 285 20.06 -41.28 4.68
C ARG A 285 21.37 -42.07 4.63
N MET A 286 22.47 -41.47 5.11
CA MET A 286 23.76 -42.16 5.23
C MET A 286 23.87 -43.06 6.48
N GLY A 287 22.78 -43.25 7.25
CA GLY A 287 22.79 -44.03 8.49
C GLY A 287 23.58 -43.38 9.64
N LYS A 288 24.03 -42.13 9.48
CA LYS A 288 24.82 -41.37 10.48
C LYS A 288 23.92 -40.50 11.37
N ALA A 289 22.69 -40.91 11.59
CA ALA A 289 21.72 -40.17 12.37
C ALA A 289 22.08 -40.25 13.87
N GLY A 290 22.16 -39.11 14.56
CA GLY A 290 22.38 -39.08 16.01
C GLY A 290 21.19 -39.63 16.82
N ARG A 291 21.26 -39.62 18.15
CA ARG A 291 20.20 -40.14 19.05
C ARG A 291 18.79 -39.60 18.73
N LEU A 292 17.76 -40.44 18.86
CA LEU A 292 16.36 -40.14 18.49
C LEU A 292 15.81 -38.85 19.14
N THR A 293 16.17 -38.57 20.40
CA THR A 293 15.73 -37.38 21.14
C THR A 293 16.39 -36.08 20.64
N TYR A 294 17.62 -36.18 20.12
CA TYR A 294 18.27 -35.09 19.38
C TYR A 294 17.59 -34.86 18.03
N GLN A 295 16.95 -35.89 17.46
CA GLN A 295 16.25 -35.78 16.18
C GLN A 295 14.97 -34.96 16.33
N THR A 296 14.13 -35.25 17.32
CA THR A 296 12.80 -34.63 17.47
C THR A 296 12.85 -33.14 17.83
N MET A 297 13.71 -32.70 18.77
CA MET A 297 13.80 -31.28 19.16
C MET A 297 14.26 -30.34 18.04
N GLY A 298 15.15 -30.81 17.16
CA GLY A 298 15.72 -29.98 16.10
C GLY A 298 14.90 -29.93 14.80
N LEU A 299 13.90 -30.80 14.64
CA LEU A 299 13.13 -30.91 13.40
C LEU A 299 11.93 -29.96 13.36
N TRP A 300 11.24 -29.73 14.47
CA TRP A 300 10.06 -28.87 14.51
C TRP A 300 10.33 -27.41 14.12
N PRO A 301 11.42 -26.77 14.58
CA PRO A 301 11.76 -25.42 14.12
C PRO A 301 12.08 -25.39 12.62
N VAL A 302 12.68 -26.45 12.07
CA VAL A 302 12.95 -26.56 10.63
C VAL A 302 11.65 -26.71 9.84
N PHE A 303 10.69 -27.52 10.33
CA PHE A 303 9.38 -27.64 9.70
C PHE A 303 8.61 -26.31 9.73
N ALA A 304 8.67 -25.57 10.84
CA ALA A 304 8.10 -24.22 10.91
C ALA A 304 8.69 -23.32 9.81
N SER A 305 10.02 -23.29 9.65
CA SER A 305 10.66 -22.54 8.58
C SER A 305 10.18 -22.96 7.19
N LEU A 306 10.09 -24.27 6.93
CA LEU A 306 9.64 -24.80 5.64
C LEU A 306 8.18 -24.41 5.36
N PHE A 307 7.28 -24.50 6.33
CA PHE A 307 5.90 -24.07 6.16
C PHE A 307 5.81 -22.57 5.85
N PHE A 308 6.58 -21.73 6.54
CA PHE A 308 6.61 -20.30 6.25
C PHE A 308 7.14 -19.99 4.84
N ILE A 309 8.22 -20.66 4.43
CA ILE A 309 8.79 -20.50 3.09
C ILE A 309 7.80 -20.95 2.02
N CYS A 310 7.18 -22.12 2.18
CA CYS A 310 6.17 -22.62 1.26
C CYS A 310 4.96 -21.67 1.18
N ALA A 311 4.49 -21.13 2.32
CA ALA A 311 3.41 -20.15 2.34
C ALA A 311 3.79 -18.87 1.57
N SER A 312 5.03 -18.40 1.75
CA SER A 312 5.56 -17.21 1.06
C SER A 312 5.67 -17.44 -0.46
N ILE A 313 6.09 -18.64 -0.88
CA ILE A 313 6.12 -19.03 -2.30
C ILE A 313 4.70 -19.06 -2.88
N MET A 314 3.73 -19.67 -2.16
CA MET A 314 2.34 -19.69 -2.60
C MET A 314 1.74 -18.28 -2.69
N ALA A 315 2.02 -17.40 -1.73
CA ALA A 315 1.62 -16.00 -1.78
C ALA A 315 2.22 -15.26 -2.99
N SER A 316 3.49 -15.51 -3.30
CA SER A 316 4.14 -14.95 -4.49
C SER A 316 3.54 -15.46 -5.81
N ILE A 317 3.15 -16.74 -5.88
CA ILE A 317 2.44 -17.30 -7.03
C ILE A 317 1.06 -16.66 -7.15
N GLY A 318 0.31 -16.58 -6.05
CA GLY A 318 -1.02 -15.97 -6.01
C GLY A 318 -1.02 -14.50 -6.41
N GLY A 319 0.05 -13.76 -6.09
CA GLY A 319 0.22 -12.36 -6.50
C GLY A 319 0.28 -12.13 -8.01
N LYS A 320 0.52 -13.16 -8.83
CA LYS A 320 0.53 -13.03 -10.31
C LYS A 320 -0.87 -12.92 -10.90
N ASP A 321 -1.85 -13.58 -10.29
CA ASP A 321 -3.26 -13.48 -10.65
C ASP A 321 -4.09 -13.53 -9.35
N PRO A 322 -4.16 -12.42 -8.60
CA PRO A 322 -4.79 -12.40 -7.29
C PRO A 322 -6.26 -12.81 -7.33
N PHE A 323 -6.98 -12.48 -8.40
CA PHE A 323 -8.41 -12.75 -8.50
C PHE A 323 -8.70 -14.24 -8.73
N GLU A 324 -7.94 -14.91 -9.60
CA GLU A 324 -8.14 -16.36 -9.83
C GLU A 324 -7.51 -17.22 -8.74
N LEU A 325 -6.31 -16.86 -8.26
CA LEU A 325 -5.54 -17.71 -7.36
C LEU A 325 -5.80 -17.42 -5.88
N LEU A 326 -6.14 -16.19 -5.51
CA LEU A 326 -6.40 -15.80 -4.11
C LEU A 326 -7.88 -15.54 -3.86
N GLY A 327 -8.59 -14.92 -4.81
CA GLY A 327 -9.99 -14.53 -4.68
C GLY A 327 -11.01 -15.67 -4.77
N LYS A 328 -10.58 -16.88 -5.18
CA LYS A 328 -11.40 -18.10 -5.23
C LYS A 328 -10.80 -19.21 -4.38
N ILE A 329 -11.58 -20.25 -4.12
CA ILE A 329 -11.05 -21.50 -3.57
C ILE A 329 -10.17 -22.14 -4.63
N SER A 330 -8.86 -22.09 -4.42
CA SER A 330 -7.85 -22.64 -5.31
C SER A 330 -6.81 -23.40 -4.49
N PHE A 331 -5.98 -24.20 -5.17
CA PHE A 331 -4.85 -24.85 -4.50
C PHE A 331 -3.94 -23.83 -3.81
N VAL A 332 -3.73 -22.64 -4.40
CA VAL A 332 -2.88 -21.59 -3.85
C VAL A 332 -3.49 -20.98 -2.60
N SER A 333 -4.76 -20.56 -2.65
CA SER A 333 -5.42 -19.89 -1.51
C SER A 333 -5.57 -20.83 -0.31
N VAL A 334 -6.00 -22.08 -0.55
CA VAL A 334 -6.09 -23.10 0.52
C VAL A 334 -4.70 -23.43 1.08
N SER A 335 -3.68 -23.52 0.23
CA SER A 335 -2.31 -23.78 0.69
C SER A 335 -1.80 -22.66 1.60
N ILE A 336 -2.04 -21.39 1.29
CA ILE A 336 -1.63 -20.27 2.15
C ILE A 336 -2.30 -20.38 3.53
N MET A 337 -3.60 -20.64 3.57
CA MET A 337 -4.33 -20.84 4.83
C MET A 337 -3.75 -22.00 5.65
N VAL A 338 -3.58 -23.18 5.05
CA VAL A 338 -3.10 -24.37 5.74
C VAL A 338 -1.64 -24.24 6.18
N LEU A 339 -0.76 -23.72 5.31
CA LEU A 339 0.66 -23.59 5.61
C LEU A 339 0.94 -22.55 6.71
N THR A 340 0.17 -21.45 6.76
CA THR A 340 0.31 -20.48 7.85
C THR A 340 -0.18 -21.04 9.19
N ILE A 341 -1.26 -21.82 9.20
CA ILE A 341 -1.68 -22.57 10.41
C ILE A 341 -0.61 -23.58 10.82
N ALA A 342 -0.09 -24.37 9.87
CA ALA A 342 0.95 -25.35 10.13
C ALA A 342 2.23 -24.69 10.68
N PHE A 343 2.60 -23.51 10.19
CA PHE A 343 3.70 -22.70 10.74
C PHE A 343 3.48 -22.37 12.22
N ALA A 344 2.29 -21.86 12.58
CA ALA A 344 1.96 -21.52 13.96
C ALA A 344 1.97 -22.75 14.88
N LEU A 345 1.37 -23.87 14.43
CA LEU A 345 1.34 -25.12 15.19
C LEU A 345 2.74 -25.72 15.38
N ALA A 346 3.56 -25.75 14.33
CA ALA A 346 4.95 -26.23 14.41
C ALA A 346 5.79 -25.34 15.34
N THR A 347 5.53 -24.04 15.35
CA THR A 347 6.18 -23.10 16.28
C THR A 347 5.78 -23.38 17.73
N ALA A 348 4.48 -23.51 18.01
CA ALA A 348 3.99 -23.85 19.35
C ALA A 348 4.55 -25.19 19.84
N TRP A 349 4.56 -26.20 18.97
CA TRP A 349 5.12 -27.50 19.30
C TRP A 349 6.64 -27.45 19.52
N SER A 350 7.36 -26.62 18.77
CA SER A 350 8.79 -26.37 19.01
C SER A 350 9.03 -25.84 20.43
N VAL A 351 8.24 -24.87 20.88
CA VAL A 351 8.31 -24.33 22.26
C VAL A 351 8.06 -25.44 23.28
N ILE A 352 6.99 -26.22 23.11
CA ILE A 352 6.65 -27.33 24.02
C ILE A 352 7.80 -28.34 24.10
N THR A 353 8.36 -28.74 22.97
CA THR A 353 9.46 -29.72 22.94
C THR A 353 10.72 -29.20 23.64
N ILE A 354 11.04 -27.90 23.53
CA ILE A 354 12.15 -27.28 24.26
C ILE A 354 11.90 -27.34 25.78
N VAL A 355 10.70 -27.01 26.23
CA VAL A 355 10.34 -27.00 27.66
C VAL A 355 10.37 -28.42 28.24
N LEU A 356 9.74 -29.38 27.56
CA LEU A 356 9.66 -30.77 28.03
C LEU A 356 11.03 -31.45 28.04
N ALA A 357 11.89 -31.11 27.07
CA ALA A 357 13.14 -31.80 26.85
C ALA A 357 14.38 -31.03 27.36
N ARG A 358 14.16 -30.07 28.27
CA ARG A 358 15.18 -29.22 28.91
C ARG A 358 16.31 -29.96 29.64
N LYS A 359 16.11 -31.24 29.98
CA LYS A 359 17.09 -32.09 30.69
C LYS A 359 17.98 -32.91 29.74
N ILE A 360 17.81 -32.79 28.42
CA ILE A 360 18.60 -33.54 27.46
C ILE A 360 20.00 -32.93 27.33
N VAL A 361 21.02 -33.80 27.33
CA VAL A 361 22.41 -33.42 27.06
C VAL A 361 22.57 -33.17 25.55
N LEU A 362 22.43 -31.92 25.14
CA LEU A 362 22.83 -31.40 23.83
C LEU A 362 24.13 -30.59 23.97
N SER A 363 24.85 -30.42 22.86
CA SER A 363 25.90 -29.40 22.85
C SER A 363 25.28 -28.02 23.05
N ARG A 364 25.89 -27.21 23.92
CA ARG A 364 25.40 -25.87 24.29
C ARG A 364 25.10 -25.02 23.06
N ASN A 365 25.98 -25.04 22.06
CA ASN A 365 25.82 -24.23 20.85
C ASN A 365 24.58 -24.64 20.04
N ILE A 366 24.34 -25.93 19.83
CA ILE A 366 23.18 -26.40 19.05
C ILE A 366 21.89 -26.08 19.80
N TYR A 367 21.87 -26.28 21.12
CA TYR A 367 20.74 -25.93 21.95
C TYR A 367 20.40 -24.43 21.84
N MET A 368 21.41 -23.55 21.94
CA MET A 368 21.21 -22.10 21.82
C MET A 368 20.63 -21.71 20.46
N HIS A 369 21.13 -22.27 19.35
CA HIS A 369 20.57 -21.97 18.02
C HIS A 369 19.13 -22.44 17.86
N ILE A 370 18.76 -23.60 18.42
CA ILE A 370 17.37 -24.11 18.42
C ILE A 370 16.46 -23.18 19.23
N VAL A 371 16.91 -22.76 20.42
CA VAL A 371 16.16 -21.83 21.28
C VAL A 371 15.98 -20.48 20.61
N ILE A 372 17.04 -19.92 20.02
CA ILE A 372 16.96 -18.63 19.30
C ILE A 372 16.00 -18.72 18.12
N LEU A 373 16.15 -19.73 17.25
CA LEU A 373 15.26 -19.93 16.11
C LEU A 373 13.79 -20.07 16.54
N THR A 374 13.53 -20.86 17.58
CA THR A 374 12.18 -21.06 18.10
C THR A 374 11.61 -19.79 18.72
N GLY A 375 12.43 -19.04 19.46
CA GLY A 375 12.04 -17.73 20.00
C GLY A 375 11.69 -16.73 18.89
N LEU A 376 12.49 -16.68 17.82
CA LEU A 376 12.21 -15.83 16.66
C LEU A 376 10.93 -16.26 15.94
N HIS A 377 10.71 -17.55 15.70
CA HIS A 377 9.45 -18.05 15.16
C HIS A 377 8.25 -17.69 16.04
N LEU A 378 8.38 -17.79 17.35
CA LEU A 378 7.31 -17.45 18.27
C LEU A 378 6.95 -15.96 18.15
N VAL A 379 7.94 -15.08 18.15
CA VAL A 379 7.73 -13.63 17.98
C VAL A 379 7.04 -13.33 16.65
N ILE A 380 7.50 -13.94 15.55
CA ILE A 380 6.88 -13.76 14.22
C ILE A 380 5.48 -14.36 14.16
N SER A 381 5.26 -15.53 14.75
CA SER A 381 3.95 -16.18 14.80
C SER A 381 2.95 -15.32 15.58
N CYS A 382 3.33 -14.77 16.73
CA CYS A 382 2.50 -13.83 17.49
C CYS A 382 2.20 -12.55 16.69
N TYR A 383 3.20 -12.00 15.99
CA TYR A 383 3.03 -10.83 15.13
C TYR A 383 2.03 -11.10 13.99
N LEU A 384 2.17 -12.23 13.28
CA LEU A 384 1.28 -12.60 12.19
C LEU A 384 -0.14 -12.93 12.69
N LEU A 385 -0.28 -13.52 13.88
CA LEU A 385 -1.58 -13.74 14.53
C LEU A 385 -2.26 -12.41 14.87
N TRP A 386 -1.53 -11.45 15.45
CA TRP A 386 -2.05 -10.12 15.78
C TRP A 386 -2.60 -9.39 14.56
N HIS A 387 -1.97 -9.58 13.39
CA HIS A 387 -2.40 -9.00 12.12
C HIS A 387 -3.39 -9.86 11.32
N GLY A 388 -3.87 -10.99 11.87
CA GLY A 388 -4.85 -11.85 11.19
C GLY A 388 -4.33 -12.57 9.95
N VAL A 389 -3.01 -12.75 9.82
CA VAL A 389 -2.37 -13.39 8.66
C VAL A 389 -2.38 -14.92 8.77
N ILE A 390 -2.30 -15.45 9.99
CA ILE A 390 -2.34 -16.90 10.21
C ILE A 390 -3.74 -17.45 9.95
N GLY A 391 -3.85 -18.39 9.03
CA GLY A 391 -5.12 -19.00 8.65
C GLY A 391 -6.05 -18.08 7.88
N ILE A 392 -5.51 -17.05 7.23
CA ILE A 392 -6.31 -16.12 6.42
C ILE A 392 -7.01 -16.86 5.28
N GLN A 393 -8.32 -16.63 5.15
CA GLN A 393 -9.12 -17.01 3.99
C GLN A 393 -9.10 -15.85 3.01
N THR A 394 -8.40 -16.03 1.88
CA THR A 394 -8.27 -14.96 0.87
C THR A 394 -9.46 -14.86 -0.08
N TRP A 395 -10.37 -15.84 -0.02
CA TRP A 395 -11.58 -15.94 -0.83
C TRP A 395 -12.81 -15.60 0.03
N ASN A 396 -13.89 -15.19 -0.63
CA ASN A 396 -15.21 -15.01 -0.03
C ASN A 396 -16.29 -15.68 -0.87
#